data_AF-A0A9P7EQV8-F1
#
_entry.id   AF-A0A9P7EQV8-F1
#
_cell.length_a   1.000
_cell.length_b   1.000
_cell.length_c   1.000
_cell.angle_alpha   90.00
_cell.angle_beta   90.00
_cell.angle_gamma   90.00
#
_symmetry.space_group_name_H-M   'P 1'
#
loop_
_entity.id
_entity.type
_entity.pdbx_description
1 polymer ?
#
loop_
_entity_poly.entity_id
_entity_poly.type
_entity_poly.pdbx_seq_one_letter_code
_entity_poly.pdbx_strand_id
1 'polypeptide(L)'
;LRVHVHDHSGGIMTPEINIHENPDAFKRVMACIVFGRRDCIGFDLTITINPKMTSFEGITVNENVYNLLKVIFCNQGLVGRRTVCYLARRDGEEFIIKDHWVKGDKSVVLNEVEMLKALKDIPGVPQYVEHCLVEVEPGKVDDTQMYRQKIYNSTQGVYRTHVRLVLKPRARPLHEFRTRKELVKALRDIV
;
A
#
# COMPACT_ATOMS: atom_id res chain seq x y z
N LEU A 1 -28.58 -12.44 -3.41
CA LEU A 1 -27.36 -11.75 -2.91
C LEU A 1 -26.20 -12.07 -3.85
N ARG A 2 -25.42 -11.07 -4.25
CA ARG A 2 -24.09 -11.28 -4.85
C ARG A 2 -23.07 -10.52 -4.03
N VAL A 3 -21.96 -11.16 -3.72
CA VAL A 3 -20.87 -10.53 -2.97
C VAL A 3 -19.77 -10.15 -3.96
N HIS A 4 -19.34 -8.90 -3.87
CA HIS A 4 -18.27 -8.34 -4.68
C HIS A 4 -17.08 -8.06 -3.77
N VAL A 5 -15.92 -8.58 -4.15
CA VAL A 5 -14.65 -8.30 -3.47
C VAL A 5 -13.75 -7.59 -4.48
N HIS A 6 -13.22 -6.44 -4.10
CA HIS A 6 -12.30 -5.67 -4.93
C HIS A 6 -10.93 -5.62 -4.28
N ASP A 7 -9.90 -5.94 -5.05
CA ASP A 7 -8.50 -5.79 -4.68
C ASP A 7 -7.75 -4.96 -5.74
N HIS A 8 -6.44 -4.83 -5.57
CA HIS A 8 -5.58 -4.05 -6.47
C HIS A 8 -5.41 -4.67 -7.87
N SER A 9 -5.91 -5.88 -8.08
CA SER A 9 -5.91 -6.62 -9.34
C SER A 9 -7.28 -6.62 -10.03
N GLY A 10 -8.32 -6.02 -9.41
CA GLY A 10 -9.69 -5.95 -9.97
C GLY A 10 -10.78 -6.44 -9.01
N GLY A 11 -11.95 -6.77 -9.56
CA GLY A 11 -13.08 -7.33 -8.80
C GLY A 11 -13.27 -8.84 -9.02
N ILE A 12 -13.73 -9.52 -7.97
CA ILE A 12 -14.23 -10.90 -7.96
C ILE A 12 -15.69 -10.85 -7.50
N MET A 13 -16.54 -11.66 -8.13
CA MET A 13 -17.96 -11.75 -7.82
C MET A 13 -18.31 -13.20 -7.51
N THR A 14 -19.11 -13.42 -6.46
CA THR A 14 -19.75 -14.73 -6.23
C THR A 14 -20.89 -14.96 -7.23
N PRO A 15 -21.24 -16.22 -7.54
CA PRO A 15 -22.54 -16.53 -8.10
C PRO A 15 -23.68 -15.95 -7.25
N GLU A 16 -24.87 -15.93 -7.82
CA GLU A 16 -26.05 -15.48 -7.10
C GLU A 16 -26.42 -16.44 -5.98
N ILE A 17 -26.56 -15.91 -4.77
CA ILE A 17 -26.96 -16.63 -3.56
C ILE A 17 -28.41 -16.28 -3.28
N ASN A 18 -29.31 -17.27 -3.36
CA ASN A 18 -30.69 -17.12 -2.90
C ASN A 18 -30.70 -17.12 -1.36
N ILE A 19 -31.05 -15.98 -0.77
CA ILE A 19 -31.04 -15.80 0.69
C ILE A 19 -32.19 -16.52 1.40
N HIS A 20 -33.27 -16.85 0.68
CA HIS A 20 -34.39 -17.59 1.24
C HIS A 20 -34.10 -19.08 1.32
N GLU A 21 -33.34 -19.61 0.36
CA GLU A 21 -32.88 -21.01 0.34
C GLU A 21 -31.65 -21.23 1.21
N ASN A 22 -30.75 -20.23 1.30
CA ASN A 22 -29.54 -20.31 2.11
C ASN A 22 -29.35 -19.05 2.99
N PRO A 23 -30.19 -18.86 4.01
CA PRO A 23 -30.09 -17.71 4.91
C PRO A 23 -28.79 -17.69 5.70
N ASP A 24 -28.18 -18.84 5.96
CA ASP A 24 -26.93 -18.92 6.72
C ASP A 24 -25.72 -18.38 5.94
N ALA A 25 -25.71 -18.48 4.60
CA ALA A 25 -24.70 -17.82 3.79
C ALA A 25 -24.74 -16.29 3.97
N PHE A 26 -25.94 -15.69 3.97
CA PHE A 26 -26.10 -14.26 4.24
C PHE A 26 -25.62 -13.88 5.65
N LYS A 27 -26.05 -14.64 6.67
CA LYS A 27 -25.60 -14.41 8.07
C LYS A 27 -24.08 -14.48 8.19
N ARG A 28 -23.43 -15.47 7.56
CA ARG A 28 -21.98 -15.63 7.58
C ARG A 28 -21.26 -14.45 6.92
N VAL A 29 -21.73 -13.99 5.77
CA VAL A 29 -21.16 -12.81 5.09
C VAL A 29 -21.26 -11.57 5.99
N MET A 30 -22.44 -11.30 6.54
CA MET A 30 -22.64 -10.16 7.44
C MET A 30 -21.81 -10.26 8.71
N ALA A 31 -21.75 -11.45 9.33
CA ALA A 31 -20.94 -11.68 10.52
C ALA A 31 -19.45 -11.46 10.25
N CYS A 32 -18.95 -11.88 9.09
CA CYS A 32 -17.56 -11.64 8.69
C CYS A 32 -17.27 -10.15 8.50
N ILE A 33 -18.17 -9.39 7.86
CA ILE A 33 -17.97 -7.95 7.63
C ILE A 33 -18.01 -7.16 8.95
N VAL A 34 -18.92 -7.51 9.87
CA VAL A 34 -19.15 -6.73 11.10
C VAL A 34 -18.21 -7.15 12.23
N PHE A 35 -17.95 -8.44 12.38
CA PHE A 35 -17.22 -9.02 13.52
C PHE A 35 -15.93 -9.73 13.13
N GLY A 36 -15.63 -9.82 11.83
CA GLY A 36 -14.38 -10.41 11.36
C GLY A 36 -13.18 -9.65 11.89
N ARG A 37 -12.06 -10.36 12.05
CA ARG A 37 -10.80 -9.69 12.33
C ARG A 37 -10.47 -8.74 11.18
N ARG A 38 -9.73 -7.68 11.47
CA ARG A 38 -9.43 -6.63 10.48
C ARG A 38 -8.71 -7.18 9.25
N ASP A 39 -7.80 -8.13 9.42
CA ASP A 39 -7.11 -8.79 8.31
C ASP A 39 -8.05 -9.65 7.44
N CYS A 40 -9.11 -10.23 8.02
CA CYS A 40 -10.11 -10.99 7.25
C CYS A 40 -10.88 -10.09 6.27
N ILE A 41 -10.94 -8.78 6.52
CA ILE A 41 -11.56 -7.78 5.64
C ILE A 41 -10.53 -6.97 4.86
N GLY A 42 -9.26 -7.43 4.81
CA GLY A 42 -8.20 -6.84 3.99
C GLY A 42 -7.48 -5.65 4.63
N PHE A 43 -7.56 -5.48 5.95
CA PHE A 43 -6.79 -4.46 6.65
C PHE A 43 -5.34 -4.89 6.86
N ASP A 44 -4.41 -4.00 6.56
CA ASP A 44 -2.99 -4.19 6.84
C ASP A 44 -2.68 -4.00 8.33
N LEU A 45 -2.39 -5.10 9.02
CA LEU A 45 -2.12 -5.12 10.46
C LEU A 45 -0.79 -4.46 10.85
N THR A 46 0.10 -4.18 9.89
CA THR A 46 1.33 -3.41 10.16
C THR A 46 1.06 -1.92 10.35
N ILE A 47 -0.15 -1.45 10.03
CA ILE A 47 -0.59 -0.07 10.26
C ILE A 47 -1.41 -0.01 11.56
N THR A 48 -0.96 0.82 12.50
CA THR A 48 -1.71 1.09 13.73
C THR A 48 -2.61 2.30 13.55
N ILE A 49 -3.86 2.16 13.98
CA ILE A 49 -4.85 3.24 14.00
C ILE A 49 -5.08 3.63 15.45
N ASN A 50 -5.18 4.93 15.71
CA ASN A 50 -5.58 5.44 17.02
C ASN A 50 -6.86 4.73 17.52
N PRO A 51 -7.01 4.47 18.83
CA PRO A 51 -8.19 3.81 19.40
C PRO A 51 -9.54 4.48 19.06
N LYS A 52 -9.54 5.80 18.82
CA LYS A 52 -10.72 6.57 18.39
C LYS A 52 -11.04 6.43 16.89
N MET A 53 -10.21 5.70 16.15
CA MET A 53 -10.31 5.44 14.70
C MET A 53 -10.29 6.70 13.82
N THR A 54 -9.73 7.80 14.32
CA THR A 54 -9.72 9.09 13.62
C THR A 54 -8.46 9.32 12.77
N SER A 55 -7.36 8.63 13.06
CA SER A 55 -6.07 8.81 12.38
C SER A 55 -5.19 7.58 12.49
N PHE A 56 -4.29 7.42 11.52
CA PHE A 56 -3.19 6.47 11.62
C PHE A 56 -2.14 6.97 12.63
N GLU A 57 -1.65 6.09 13.49
CA GLU A 57 -0.63 6.42 14.50
C GLU A 57 0.76 6.00 14.05
N GLY A 58 0.88 4.79 13.50
CA GLY A 58 2.16 4.25 13.13
C GLY A 58 2.09 3.20 12.05
N ILE A 59 3.24 2.91 11.48
CA ILE A 59 3.42 1.86 10.49
C ILE A 59 4.72 1.12 10.78
N THR A 60 4.62 -0.20 10.76
CA THR A 60 5.78 -1.08 10.95
C THR A 60 6.36 -1.43 9.59
N VAL A 61 7.67 -1.24 9.46
CA VAL A 61 8.47 -1.68 8.31
C VAL A 61 9.62 -2.52 8.87
N ASN A 62 9.65 -3.82 8.52
CA ASN A 62 10.53 -4.80 9.18
C ASN A 62 10.35 -4.76 10.70
N GLU A 63 11.42 -4.47 11.45
CA GLU A 63 11.42 -4.36 12.92
C GLU A 63 11.20 -2.92 13.41
N ASN A 64 11.03 -1.96 12.50
CA ASN A 64 11.03 -0.55 12.80
C ASN A 64 9.61 0.04 12.78
N VAL A 65 9.27 0.80 13.82
CA VAL A 65 8.00 1.53 13.93
C VAL A 65 8.21 2.99 13.58
N TYR A 66 7.41 3.48 12.63
CA TYR A 66 7.41 4.87 12.19
C TYR A 66 6.11 5.54 12.58
N ASN A 67 6.17 6.67 13.29
CA ASN A 67 4.99 7.45 13.64
C ASN A 67 4.46 8.18 12.39
N LEU A 68 3.21 7.93 12.02
CA LEU A 68 2.59 8.54 10.86
C LEU A 68 2.13 9.96 11.17
N LEU A 69 2.71 10.96 10.50
CA LEU A 69 2.38 12.37 10.70
C LEU A 69 1.27 12.83 9.76
N LYS A 70 1.33 12.42 8.48
CA LYS A 70 0.38 12.85 7.44
C LYS A 70 0.40 11.94 6.22
N VAL A 71 -0.76 11.73 5.59
CA VAL A 71 -0.84 11.23 4.21
C VAL A 71 -0.50 12.37 3.25
N ILE A 72 0.63 12.28 2.55
CA ILE A 72 1.10 13.32 1.62
C ILE A 72 0.63 13.08 0.18
N PHE A 73 0.33 11.82 -0.16
CA PHE A 73 -0.23 11.46 -1.45
C PHE A 73 -1.08 10.19 -1.30
N CYS A 74 -2.21 10.11 -1.99
CA CYS A 74 -3.02 8.91 -2.06
C CYS A 74 -3.66 8.85 -3.45
N ASN A 75 -3.32 7.81 -4.21
CA ASN A 75 -3.99 7.57 -5.48
C ASN A 75 -5.40 7.00 -5.21
N GLN A 76 -6.43 7.63 -5.79
CA GLN A 76 -7.84 7.25 -5.58
C GLN A 76 -8.30 6.05 -6.42
N GLY A 77 -7.48 5.57 -7.36
CA GLY A 77 -7.84 4.42 -8.21
C GLY A 77 -7.97 3.12 -7.40
N LEU A 78 -9.11 2.43 -7.56
CA LEU A 78 -9.39 1.14 -6.88
C LEU A 78 -8.47 0.01 -7.35
N VAL A 79 -8.13 -0.01 -8.64
CA VAL A 79 -7.30 -1.04 -9.29
C VAL A 79 -5.97 -0.44 -9.71
N GLY A 80 -4.89 -1.21 -9.65
CA GLY A 80 -3.57 -0.77 -10.09
C GLY A 80 -2.59 -0.63 -8.94
N ARG A 81 -1.72 0.40 -9.01
CA ARG A 81 -0.65 0.58 -8.03
C ARG A 81 -1.13 1.09 -6.67
N ARG A 82 -2.27 1.81 -6.64
CA ARG A 82 -2.86 2.50 -5.47
C ARG A 82 -1.81 2.98 -4.48
N THR A 83 -0.89 3.81 -4.98
CA THR A 83 0.22 4.34 -4.18
C THR A 83 -0.30 5.30 -3.12
N VAL A 84 0.11 5.06 -1.88
CA VAL A 84 -0.06 5.99 -0.76
C VAL A 84 1.32 6.37 -0.27
N CYS A 85 1.58 7.67 -0.13
CA CYS A 85 2.80 8.15 0.48
C CYS A 85 2.46 8.81 1.81
N TYR A 86 3.21 8.44 2.84
CA TYR A 86 3.10 8.98 4.17
C TYR A 86 4.34 9.79 4.51
N LEU A 87 4.14 10.91 5.20
CA LEU A 87 5.16 11.54 6.00
C LEU A 87 5.16 10.85 7.36
N ALA A 88 6.31 10.33 7.77
CA ALA A 88 6.48 9.64 9.03
C ALA A 88 7.71 10.14 9.80
N ARG A 89 7.79 9.79 11.08
CA ARG A 89 8.90 10.16 11.97
C ARG A 89 9.35 8.98 12.81
N ARG A 90 10.66 8.78 12.90
CA ARG A 90 11.31 7.80 13.79
C ARG A 90 12.57 8.45 14.37
N ASP A 91 12.78 8.32 15.67
CA ASP A 91 13.97 8.85 16.39
C ASP A 91 14.27 10.34 16.11
N GLY A 92 13.21 11.15 15.97
CA GLY A 92 13.30 12.58 15.68
C GLY A 92 13.58 12.95 14.22
N GLU A 93 13.85 11.99 13.33
CA GLU A 93 14.08 12.21 11.90
C GLU A 93 12.81 11.96 11.07
N GLU A 94 12.60 12.74 10.00
CA GLU A 94 11.44 12.60 9.10
C GLU A 94 11.77 11.72 7.88
N PHE A 95 10.81 10.88 7.53
CA PHE A 95 10.90 9.91 6.43
C PHE A 95 9.68 9.99 5.53
N ILE A 96 9.87 9.58 4.28
CA ILE A 96 8.77 9.31 3.35
C ILE A 96 8.58 7.82 3.24
N ILE A 97 7.38 7.34 3.55
CA ILE A 97 7.01 5.93 3.37
C ILE A 97 6.11 5.85 2.15
N LYS A 98 6.58 5.19 1.10
CA LYS A 98 5.84 4.91 -0.12
C LYS A 98 5.31 3.48 -0.07
N ASP A 99 4.00 3.38 -0.01
CA ASP A 99 3.24 2.14 0.09
C ASP A 99 2.49 1.92 -1.23
N HIS A 100 2.71 0.78 -1.91
CA HIS A 100 2.16 0.59 -3.25
C HIS A 100 2.17 -0.88 -3.72
N TRP A 101 1.39 -1.14 -4.76
CA TRP A 101 1.20 -2.46 -5.35
C TRP A 101 1.92 -2.58 -6.70
N VAL A 102 2.93 -3.44 -6.76
CA VAL A 102 3.79 -3.61 -7.94
C VAL A 102 3.36 -4.83 -8.74
N LYS A 103 3.33 -4.71 -10.07
CA LYS A 103 3.00 -5.83 -10.97
C LYS A 103 4.19 -6.78 -11.05
N GLY A 104 3.93 -8.09 -10.94
CA GLY A 104 4.93 -9.13 -11.14
C GLY A 104 5.30 -9.89 -9.87
N ASP A 105 6.26 -10.81 -10.02
CA ASP A 105 6.80 -11.63 -8.94
C ASP A 105 7.93 -10.91 -8.17
N LYS A 106 8.44 -11.57 -7.12
CA LYS A 106 9.49 -11.05 -6.22
C LYS A 106 10.73 -10.54 -6.95
N SER A 107 11.08 -11.08 -8.12
CA SER A 107 12.28 -10.67 -8.88
C SER A 107 12.12 -9.31 -9.56
N VAL A 108 10.89 -8.93 -9.92
CA VAL A 108 10.60 -7.67 -10.63
C VAL A 108 10.13 -6.57 -9.67
N VAL A 109 9.45 -6.93 -8.58
CA VAL A 109 8.80 -5.96 -7.69
C VAL A 109 9.77 -5.08 -6.92
N LEU A 110 11.04 -5.52 -6.77
CA LEU A 110 12.09 -4.79 -6.07
C LEU A 110 12.99 -3.94 -6.99
N ASN A 111 12.64 -3.82 -8.27
CA ASN A 111 13.50 -3.07 -9.21
C ASN A 111 13.70 -1.60 -8.79
N GLU A 112 12.66 -0.94 -8.27
CA GLU A 112 12.76 0.42 -7.73
C GLU A 112 13.71 0.49 -6.52
N VAL A 113 13.68 -0.53 -5.66
CA VAL A 113 14.56 -0.63 -4.49
C VAL A 113 16.02 -0.76 -4.93
N GLU A 114 16.31 -1.67 -5.86
CA GLU A 114 17.67 -1.88 -6.35
C GLU A 114 18.21 -0.66 -7.10
N MET A 115 17.37 0.03 -7.88
CA MET A 115 17.74 1.31 -8.49
C MET A 115 18.10 2.37 -7.44
N LEU A 116 17.30 2.53 -6.38
CA LEU A 116 17.58 3.53 -5.33
C LEU A 116 18.83 3.21 -4.53
N LYS A 117 19.14 1.92 -4.31
CA LYS A 117 20.41 1.49 -3.72
C LYS A 117 21.59 1.82 -4.62
N ALA A 118 21.45 1.66 -5.94
CA ALA A 118 22.50 2.00 -6.91
C ALA A 118 22.74 3.51 -7.03
N LEU A 119 21.72 4.34 -6.77
CA LEU A 119 21.78 5.80 -6.82
C LEU A 119 22.15 6.45 -5.47
N LYS A 120 22.72 5.67 -4.55
CA LYS A 120 23.13 6.16 -3.22
C LYS A 120 24.12 7.33 -3.35
N ASP A 121 23.98 8.30 -2.47
CA ASP A 121 24.85 9.47 -2.33
C ASP A 121 24.83 10.43 -3.54
N ILE A 122 23.94 10.21 -4.51
CA ILE A 122 23.71 11.15 -5.62
C ILE A 122 22.90 12.36 -5.12
N PRO A 123 23.43 13.59 -5.23
CA PRO A 123 22.71 14.79 -4.83
C PRO A 123 21.36 14.94 -5.55
N GLY A 124 20.31 15.29 -4.81
CA GLY A 124 18.97 15.49 -5.36
C GLY A 124 18.15 14.21 -5.55
N VAL A 125 18.75 13.02 -5.41
CA VAL A 125 18.03 11.74 -5.44
C VAL A 125 17.59 11.34 -4.03
N PRO A 126 16.34 10.87 -3.84
CA PRO A 126 15.93 10.27 -2.57
C PRO A 126 16.82 9.07 -2.22
N GLN A 127 17.33 9.08 -1.00
CA GLN A 127 18.15 8.03 -0.42
C GLN A 127 17.28 6.92 0.14
N TYR A 128 17.61 5.69 -0.26
CA TYR A 128 17.03 4.48 0.30
C TYR A 128 17.36 4.34 1.80
N VAL A 129 16.35 4.02 2.62
CA VAL A 129 16.52 3.70 4.04
C VAL A 129 16.27 2.21 4.26
N GLU A 130 15.06 1.76 3.99
CA GLU A 130 14.67 0.35 4.08
C GLU A 130 13.45 0.07 3.22
N HIS A 131 13.13 -1.20 3.02
CA HIS A 131 11.89 -1.64 2.38
C HIS A 131 11.42 -2.93 3.03
N CYS A 132 10.15 -3.27 2.82
CA CYS A 132 9.65 -4.62 3.02
C CYS A 132 8.68 -5.00 1.89
N LEU A 133 8.61 -6.30 1.62
CA LEU A 133 7.39 -6.88 1.07
C LEU A 133 6.44 -7.00 2.25
N VAL A 134 5.26 -6.35 2.18
CA VAL A 134 4.30 -6.40 3.28
C VAL A 134 3.86 -7.84 3.45
N GLU A 135 3.74 -8.31 4.69
CA GLU A 135 3.34 -9.67 5.01
C GLU A 135 2.02 -9.65 5.77
N VAL A 136 1.09 -10.53 5.39
CA VAL A 136 -0.18 -10.69 6.14
C VAL A 136 -0.02 -11.60 7.35
N GLU A 137 0.95 -12.51 7.28
CA GLU A 137 1.38 -13.43 8.34
C GLU A 137 2.91 -13.59 8.18
N PRO A 138 3.66 -13.86 9.26
CA PRO A 138 5.11 -14.03 9.16
C PRO A 138 5.53 -15.03 8.05
N GLY A 139 6.33 -14.56 7.10
CA GLY A 139 6.81 -15.32 5.94
C GLY A 139 5.84 -15.39 4.76
N LYS A 140 4.66 -14.76 4.87
CA LYS A 140 3.59 -14.78 3.86
C LYS A 140 3.35 -13.40 3.30
N VAL A 141 4.07 -13.12 2.22
CA VAL A 141 3.99 -11.86 1.47
C VAL A 141 2.57 -11.60 0.98
N ASP A 142 2.09 -10.40 1.21
CA ASP A 142 0.80 -9.90 0.76
C ASP A 142 0.81 -9.71 -0.76
N ASP A 143 0.19 -10.66 -1.45
CA ASP A 143 -0.02 -10.63 -2.88
C ASP A 143 -1.48 -10.90 -3.23
N THR A 144 -1.94 -10.29 -4.33
CA THR A 144 -3.34 -10.43 -4.75
C THR A 144 -3.71 -11.84 -5.23
N GLN A 145 -2.73 -12.70 -5.55
CA GLN A 145 -3.00 -14.07 -5.97
C GLN A 145 -3.52 -14.92 -4.82
N MET A 146 -3.05 -14.66 -3.59
CA MET A 146 -3.50 -15.34 -2.38
C MET A 146 -5.02 -15.29 -2.17
N TYR A 147 -5.65 -14.17 -2.55
CA TYR A 147 -7.08 -13.96 -2.41
C TYR A 147 -7.90 -14.44 -3.61
N ARG A 148 -7.24 -14.76 -4.74
CA ARG A 148 -7.84 -15.04 -6.05
C ARG A 148 -7.86 -16.53 -6.39
N GLN A 149 -8.24 -17.40 -5.45
CA GLN A 149 -8.41 -18.83 -5.74
C GLN A 149 -9.25 -19.00 -7.03
N LYS A 150 -8.68 -19.68 -8.04
CA LYS A 150 -9.15 -19.78 -9.44
C LYS A 150 -10.51 -20.47 -9.64
N ILE A 151 -11.33 -20.57 -8.60
CA ILE A 151 -12.53 -21.41 -8.55
C ILE A 151 -13.74 -20.71 -9.19
N TYR A 152 -13.76 -19.38 -9.21
CA TYR A 152 -14.85 -18.60 -9.80
C TYR A 152 -14.34 -17.78 -10.97
N ASN A 153 -15.24 -17.41 -11.89
CA ASN A 153 -15.01 -16.59 -13.09
C ASN A 153 -14.43 -15.20 -12.73
N SER A 154 -13.18 -15.18 -12.29
CA SER A 154 -12.41 -13.98 -12.04
C SER A 154 -12.06 -13.38 -13.38
N THR A 155 -12.13 -12.06 -13.49
CA THR A 155 -11.38 -11.35 -14.54
C THR A 155 -9.93 -11.81 -14.49
N GLN A 156 -9.27 -11.98 -15.65
CA GLN A 156 -7.84 -12.26 -15.77
C GLN A 156 -7.07 -11.07 -15.16
N GLY A 157 -7.01 -11.03 -13.84
CA GLY A 157 -6.38 -9.98 -13.06
C GLY A 157 -4.87 -10.09 -13.18
N VAL A 158 -4.21 -8.95 -13.20
CA VAL A 158 -2.76 -8.88 -13.21
C VAL A 158 -2.26 -8.97 -11.77
N TYR A 159 -1.52 -10.02 -11.41
CA TYR A 159 -1.01 -10.19 -10.05
C TYR A 159 -0.11 -9.04 -9.60
N ARG A 160 -0.30 -8.63 -8.35
CA ARG A 160 0.46 -7.58 -7.70
C ARG A 160 0.94 -8.00 -6.31
N THR A 161 2.12 -7.54 -5.97
CA THR A 161 2.76 -7.70 -4.66
C THR A 161 2.78 -6.36 -3.94
N HIS A 162 2.47 -6.37 -2.64
CA HIS A 162 2.46 -5.19 -1.80
C HIS A 162 3.88 -4.83 -1.33
N VAL A 163 4.36 -3.64 -1.69
CA VAL A 163 5.71 -3.16 -1.41
C VAL A 163 5.65 -1.86 -0.63
N ARG A 164 6.43 -1.80 0.44
CA ARG A 164 6.64 -0.60 1.24
C ARG A 164 8.10 -0.19 1.22
N LEU A 165 8.32 1.09 0.96
CA LEU A 165 9.65 1.66 0.79
C LEU A 165 9.79 2.92 1.66
N VAL A 166 10.88 3.00 2.40
CA VAL A 166 11.21 4.14 3.27
C VAL A 166 12.36 4.92 2.65
N LEU A 167 12.17 6.23 2.51
CA LEU A 167 13.07 7.14 1.83
C LEU A 167 13.36 8.39 2.67
N LYS A 168 14.52 8.99 2.43
CA LYS A 168 14.90 10.30 2.94
C LYS A 168 15.74 11.08 1.93
N PRO A 169 15.90 12.41 2.03
CA PRO A 169 15.18 13.31 2.92
C PRO A 169 13.73 13.53 2.46
N ARG A 170 12.90 14.08 3.34
CA ARG A 170 11.62 14.67 2.94
C ARG A 170 11.86 15.82 1.97
N ALA A 171 11.34 15.70 0.74
CA ALA A 171 11.30 16.80 -0.22
C ALA A 171 10.11 17.74 0.03
N ARG A 172 10.20 18.96 -0.54
CA ARG A 172 9.10 19.92 -0.57
C ARG A 172 8.29 19.75 -1.87
N PRO A 173 6.95 19.85 -1.82
CA PRO A 173 6.13 19.90 -3.02
C PRO A 173 6.55 20.97 -4.02
N LEU A 174 6.40 20.71 -5.32
CA LEU A 174 6.78 21.65 -6.39
C LEU A 174 6.04 22.99 -6.32
N HIS A 175 4.85 23.06 -5.72
CA HIS A 175 4.10 24.31 -5.58
C HIS A 175 4.58 25.18 -4.41
N GLU A 176 5.47 24.67 -3.55
CA GLU A 176 6.04 25.42 -2.42
C GLU A 176 7.32 26.20 -2.80
N PHE A 177 7.78 26.11 -4.06
CA PHE A 177 8.88 26.94 -4.54
C PHE A 177 8.47 28.42 -4.54
N ARG A 178 9.35 29.28 -4.02
CA ARG A 178 9.05 30.69 -3.81
C ARG A 178 9.03 31.49 -5.10
N THR A 179 9.77 31.02 -6.12
CA THR A 179 9.89 31.72 -7.40
C THR A 179 9.94 30.74 -8.57
N ARG A 180 9.52 31.20 -9.75
CA ARG A 180 9.69 30.45 -11.02
C ARG A 180 11.16 30.09 -11.29
N LYS A 181 12.09 30.98 -10.92
CA LYS A 181 13.54 30.77 -11.08
C LYS A 181 14.05 29.62 -10.20
N GLU A 182 13.52 29.47 -9.00
CA GLU A 182 13.85 28.37 -8.08
C GLU A 182 13.36 27.03 -8.64
N LEU A 183 12.10 26.97 -9.09
CA LEU A 183 11.52 25.79 -9.74
C LEU A 183 12.32 25.37 -10.98
N VAL A 184 12.63 26.32 -11.88
CA VAL A 184 13.40 26.03 -13.11
C VAL A 184 14.81 25.54 -12.80
N LYS A 185 15.47 26.06 -11.76
CA LYS A 185 16.77 25.54 -11.32
C LYS A 185 16.67 24.10 -10.83
N ALA A 186 15.67 23.77 -10.02
CA ALA A 186 15.45 22.42 -9.53
C ALA A 186 15.14 21.43 -10.66
N LEU A 187 14.41 21.85 -11.69
CA LEU A 187 14.09 21.02 -12.85
C LEU A 187 15.24 20.90 -13.87
N ARG A 188 16.08 21.93 -14.00
CA ARG A 188 17.23 21.92 -14.93
C ARG A 188 18.21 20.81 -14.58
N ASP A 189 18.37 20.52 -13.29
CA ASP A 189 19.28 19.49 -12.81
C ASP A 189 18.70 18.06 -12.97
N ILE A 190 17.53 17.91 -13.63
CA ILE A 190 16.86 16.63 -13.95
C ILE A 190 17.12 16.18 -15.40
N VAL A 191 17.73 17.01 -16.26
CA VAL A 191 17.97 16.72 -17.70
C VAL A 191 19.42 16.36 -17.98
#